data_AF-A0A1E5NGR1-F1
#
_entry.id   AF-A0A1E5NGR1-F1
#
_cell.length_a   1.000
_cell.length_b   1.000
_cell.length_c   1.000
_cell.angle_alpha   90.00
_cell.angle_beta   90.00
_cell.angle_gamma   90.00
#
_symmetry.space_group_name_H-M   'P 1'
#
loop_
_entity.id
_entity.type
_entity.pdbx_description
1 polymer ?
#
loop_
_entity_poly.entity_id
_entity_poly.type
_entity_poly.pdbx_seq_one_letter_code
_entity_poly.pdbx_strand_id
1 'polypeptide(L)'
;MKKLYIISIVFLLLCARGFTQIYTFQIGEKLNNSYILSETNYAVIIEKNTANSGKTFDIIYKNARLTGYKDAGSIKILPNGTLIATMLKTSLGKDMWVLIYGNVEQEFDSIEREIFSGNNSIIFTRLMNYGVAVVNGEAKVQYSELYDSVINDNSYAFSYSRDGQYFVNINGEEKQVSAKADRLKFSNDGNNIVYVIENEGNAVIFTGSTDSESFRLVDDLASFNNNSIAYAVKAMPEINTNSTNMISSNDSISNNFITNANNMTNEIVTNTTTVTNYNLSNISVYTNEEGITVKGQSNTIALMVVTNVITNIRYNELTELPAAPEFTNSIISNEFIMTSVIANGRNYGEFNSVTNMSFSPDGKTLVFININTNNTMQLYVGGNMTTNYDMIHNYKYSFDSTIFAYSAQTNNVSFLIVNGRRLPRNFDKVNDIYFSTNNSLVYNASMNGREYIIANDFESPSYNRITSFKFLGDSFAFTGERLGKHYYFIMNKNNSIRREFGGYDYVSAMDNNQEDALSIVSDGKNIFIIKNGMILNNQQ
;
A
#
# COMPACT_ATOMS: atom_id res chain seq x y z
N MET A 1 41.81 25.43 63.45
CA MET A 1 42.58 25.31 62.19
C MET A 1 41.72 24.60 61.15
N LYS A 2 41.71 25.12 59.90
CA LYS A 2 41.06 24.65 58.65
C LYS A 2 39.51 24.75 58.61
N LYS A 3 38.92 25.84 58.07
CA LYS A 3 38.62 26.23 56.66
C LYS A 3 37.50 25.37 56.01
N LEU A 4 36.28 25.91 55.78
CA LEU A 4 35.77 26.64 54.57
C LEU A 4 35.11 25.63 53.59
N TYR A 5 33.86 25.73 53.12
CA TYR A 5 33.24 26.78 52.30
C TYR A 5 31.69 26.71 52.27
N ILE A 6 31.07 27.88 52.12
CA ILE A 6 29.71 28.12 51.58
C ILE A 6 29.69 27.80 50.08
N ILE A 7 28.61 27.20 49.55
CA ILE A 7 27.96 27.56 48.29
C ILE A 7 26.49 27.14 48.38
N SER A 8 25.61 28.14 48.39
CA SER A 8 24.22 28.07 47.94
C SER A 8 24.22 28.10 46.42
N ILE A 9 23.43 27.25 45.73
CA ILE A 9 22.69 27.55 44.47
C ILE A 9 22.14 26.26 43.80
N VAL A 10 20.81 26.20 43.72
CA VAL A 10 19.98 25.87 42.54
C VAL A 10 20.09 24.46 41.92
N PHE A 11 19.04 23.64 42.10
CA PHE A 11 18.15 23.12 41.04
C PHE A 11 17.15 22.13 41.68
N LEU A 12 16.06 22.65 42.24
CA LEU A 12 14.89 21.81 42.56
C LEU A 12 14.02 21.79 41.30
N LEU A 13 14.53 21.12 40.26
CA LEU A 13 13.75 20.77 39.07
C LEU A 13 13.20 19.37 39.31
N LEU A 14 12.25 19.28 40.25
CA LEU A 14 11.36 18.13 40.26
C LEU A 14 10.36 18.35 39.13
N CYS A 15 10.60 17.62 38.04
CA CYS A 15 9.64 17.37 36.99
C CYS A 15 8.29 16.95 37.59
N ALA A 16 7.37 17.90 37.74
CA ALA A 16 5.96 17.60 37.79
C ALA A 16 5.53 17.17 36.37
N ARG A 17 5.79 15.90 36.02
CA ARG A 17 5.28 15.27 34.81
C ARG A 17 4.69 13.91 35.18
N GLY A 18 3.47 13.97 35.70
CA GLY A 18 2.56 12.84 35.82
C GLY A 18 1.17 13.41 35.68
N PHE A 19 0.52 13.18 34.55
CA PHE A 19 -0.82 13.68 34.27
C PHE A 19 -1.84 13.05 35.24
N THR A 20 -2.17 13.75 36.32
CA THR A 20 -3.41 13.54 37.06
C THR A 20 -4.57 13.89 36.11
N GLN A 21 -5.35 12.91 35.62
CA GLN A 21 -6.44 13.10 34.64
C GLN A 21 -6.07 14.01 33.46
N ILE A 22 -5.64 13.41 32.33
CA ILE A 22 -5.01 14.11 31.19
C ILE A 22 -5.79 15.34 30.71
N TYR A 23 -7.12 15.29 30.73
CA TYR A 23 -7.95 16.40 30.33
C TYR A 23 -9.39 16.18 30.82
N THR A 24 -10.00 17.21 31.40
CA THR A 24 -11.43 17.26 31.71
C THR A 24 -12.12 18.10 30.65
N PHE A 25 -13.18 17.55 30.04
CA PHE A 25 -13.94 18.24 29.01
C PHE A 25 -14.64 19.49 29.55
N GLN A 26 -14.58 20.57 28.78
CA GLN A 26 -15.46 21.70 28.96
C GLN A 26 -16.88 21.36 28.47
N ILE A 27 -17.87 22.16 28.88
CA ILE A 27 -19.25 21.97 28.45
C ILE A 27 -19.34 22.03 26.92
N GLY A 28 -19.92 20.98 26.31
CA GLY A 28 -20.08 20.87 24.86
C GLY A 28 -18.87 20.29 24.13
N GLU A 29 -17.83 19.88 24.85
CA GLU A 29 -16.69 19.13 24.31
C GLU A 29 -16.94 17.61 24.40
N LYS A 30 -16.47 16.89 23.38
CA LYS A 30 -16.37 15.43 23.41
C LYS A 30 -15.18 14.96 22.61
N LEU A 31 -14.76 13.73 22.83
CA LEU A 31 -13.65 13.12 22.10
C LEU A 31 -14.13 12.61 20.72
N ASN A 32 -13.31 12.79 19.68
CA ASN A 32 -13.60 12.27 18.35
C ASN A 32 -12.32 11.82 17.62
N ASN A 33 -12.14 10.54 17.30
CA ASN A 33 -10.98 10.05 16.50
C ASN A 33 -9.58 10.36 17.09
N SER A 34 -9.33 10.18 18.38
CA SER A 34 -7.98 10.36 18.93
C SER A 34 -6.99 9.25 18.54
N TYR A 35 -5.70 9.59 18.54
CA TYR A 35 -4.60 8.73 18.11
C TYR A 35 -3.54 8.57 19.20
N ILE A 36 -2.98 7.37 19.32
CA ILE A 36 -1.95 7.05 20.31
C ILE A 36 -0.89 6.13 19.70
N LEU A 37 0.37 6.50 19.91
CA LEU A 37 1.53 5.66 19.58
C LEU A 37 2.16 5.11 20.85
N SER A 38 2.30 5.95 21.88
CA SER A 38 2.83 5.59 23.19
C SER A 38 2.19 6.45 24.26
N GLU A 39 2.47 6.15 25.52
CA GLU A 39 1.97 6.90 26.68
C GLU A 39 2.31 8.38 26.64
N THR A 40 3.43 8.74 26.00
CA THR A 40 3.92 10.12 25.88
C THR A 40 3.70 10.73 24.50
N ASN A 41 3.33 9.92 23.50
CA ASN A 41 3.14 10.37 22.12
C ASN A 41 1.74 10.00 21.65
N TYR A 42 0.84 10.96 21.79
CA TYR A 42 -0.56 10.85 21.41
C TYR A 42 -1.07 12.21 20.92
N ALA A 43 -2.15 12.17 20.15
CA ALA A 43 -2.94 13.35 19.82
C ALA A 43 -4.41 13.09 20.19
N VAL A 44 -4.97 13.97 21.00
CA VAL A 44 -6.38 13.94 21.35
C VAL A 44 -7.12 14.94 20.50
N ILE A 45 -8.16 14.48 19.81
CA ILE A 45 -9.03 15.33 19.04
C ILE A 45 -10.31 15.56 19.84
N ILE A 46 -10.62 16.84 20.01
CA ILE A 46 -11.79 17.31 20.75
C ILE A 46 -12.74 17.92 19.73
N GLU A 47 -13.92 17.33 19.63
CA GLU A 47 -15.05 17.95 18.96
C GLU A 47 -15.74 18.93 19.91
N LYS A 48 -15.97 20.14 19.41
CA LYS A 48 -16.69 21.21 20.09
C LYS A 48 -17.93 21.53 19.29
N ASN A 49 -19.06 21.63 19.96
CA ASN A 49 -20.30 22.07 19.34
C ASN A 49 -20.77 23.34 20.03
N THR A 50 -20.65 24.49 19.35
CA THR A 50 -21.15 25.78 19.87
C THR A 50 -22.28 26.31 19.01
N ALA A 51 -23.23 27.00 19.64
CA ALA A 51 -24.41 27.54 18.95
C ALA A 51 -24.06 28.53 17.82
N ASN A 52 -22.90 29.18 17.88
CA ASN A 52 -22.53 30.27 16.97
C ASN A 52 -21.51 29.86 15.90
N SER A 53 -20.62 28.90 16.18
CA SER A 53 -19.56 28.47 15.25
C SER A 53 -19.84 27.12 14.59
N GLY A 54 -20.92 26.43 14.97
CA GLY A 54 -21.16 25.06 14.60
C GLY A 54 -20.11 24.11 15.20
N LYS A 55 -19.94 22.96 14.55
CA LYS A 55 -18.99 21.93 14.95
C LYS A 55 -17.56 22.34 14.56
N THR A 56 -16.66 22.37 15.53
CA THR A 56 -15.23 22.62 15.34
C THR A 56 -14.40 21.54 16.04
N PHE A 57 -13.13 21.45 15.69
CA PHE A 57 -12.18 20.51 16.25
C PHE A 57 -10.97 21.25 16.81
N ASP A 58 -10.49 20.77 17.96
CA ASP A 58 -9.21 21.13 18.54
C ASP A 58 -8.34 19.87 18.63
N ILE A 59 -7.02 20.02 18.50
CA ILE A 59 -6.05 18.95 18.70
C ILE A 59 -5.19 19.27 19.91
N ILE A 60 -5.19 18.39 20.90
CA ILE A 60 -4.21 18.41 21.99
C ILE A 60 -3.07 17.49 21.59
N TYR A 61 -1.87 18.06 21.48
CA TYR A 61 -0.64 17.34 21.16
C TYR A 61 0.50 17.86 22.03
N LYS A 62 1.08 16.96 22.84
CA LYS A 62 2.07 17.30 23.87
C LYS A 62 1.55 18.44 24.76
N ASN A 63 2.21 19.60 24.75
CA ASN A 63 1.82 20.77 25.54
C ASN A 63 1.08 21.83 24.71
N ALA A 64 0.76 21.53 23.44
CA ALA A 64 0.06 22.45 22.55
C ALA A 64 -1.41 22.05 22.44
N ARG A 65 -2.29 23.05 22.43
CA ARG A 65 -3.68 22.92 22.01
C ARG A 65 -3.84 23.73 20.73
N LEU A 66 -3.95 23.04 19.62
CA LEU A 66 -4.20 23.64 18.32
C LEU A 66 -5.71 23.73 18.10
N THR A 67 -6.23 24.86 17.64
CA THR A 67 -7.67 25.17 17.74
C THR A 67 -8.28 25.74 16.48
N GLY A 68 -9.61 25.63 16.39
CA GLY A 68 -10.40 26.35 15.41
C GLY A 68 -10.53 25.65 14.05
N TYR A 69 -10.33 24.34 14.01
CA TYR A 69 -10.51 23.57 12.79
C TYR A 69 -11.99 23.26 12.57
N LYS A 70 -12.41 23.21 11.30
CA LYS A 70 -13.78 22.88 10.90
C LYS A 70 -13.92 21.43 10.48
N ASP A 71 -12.85 20.86 9.95
CA ASP A 71 -12.82 19.50 9.44
C ASP A 71 -11.42 18.91 9.58
N ALA A 72 -11.32 17.59 9.43
CA ALA A 72 -10.08 16.83 9.56
C ALA A 72 -9.85 15.92 8.35
N GLY A 73 -8.62 15.93 7.84
CA GLY A 73 -8.08 14.98 6.90
C GLY A 73 -7.34 13.85 7.62
N SER A 74 -6.09 13.58 7.23
CA SER A 74 -5.28 12.59 7.91
C SER A 74 -4.74 13.12 9.23
N ILE A 75 -4.66 12.26 10.23
CA ILE A 75 -4.02 12.56 11.52
C ILE A 75 -3.24 11.33 11.94
N LYS A 76 -1.94 11.52 12.21
CA LYS A 76 -1.00 10.45 12.49
C LYS A 76 0.08 10.91 13.46
N ILE A 77 0.54 9.99 14.30
CA ILE A 77 1.76 10.16 15.09
C ILE A 77 2.85 9.28 14.45
N LEU A 78 3.94 9.89 13.99
CA LEU A 78 5.13 9.18 13.50
C LEU A 78 5.84 8.45 14.66
N PRO A 79 6.64 7.40 14.39
CA PRO A 79 7.37 6.64 15.43
C PRO A 79 8.24 7.50 16.37
N ASN A 80 8.82 8.59 15.86
CA ASN A 80 9.57 9.59 16.64
C ASN A 80 8.68 10.50 17.51
N GLY A 81 7.37 10.27 17.51
CA GLY A 81 6.36 11.00 18.26
C GLY A 81 5.86 12.27 17.59
N THR A 82 6.25 12.58 16.34
CA THR A 82 5.84 13.79 15.62
C THR A 82 4.40 13.67 15.13
N LEU A 83 3.57 14.66 15.44
CA LEU A 83 2.21 14.76 14.89
C LEU A 83 2.29 15.20 13.43
N ILE A 84 1.55 14.52 12.56
CA ILE A 84 1.20 15.03 11.24
C ILE A 84 -0.32 15.04 11.16
N ALA A 85 -0.89 16.21 10.86
CA ALA A 85 -2.32 16.34 10.68
C ALA A 85 -2.66 17.30 9.54
N THR A 86 -3.65 16.97 8.72
CA THR A 86 -4.25 17.89 7.76
C THR A 86 -5.63 18.29 8.26
N MET A 87 -5.87 19.58 8.44
CA MET A 87 -7.09 20.11 9.07
C MET A 87 -7.65 21.27 8.25
N LEU A 88 -8.96 21.37 8.11
CA LEU A 88 -9.57 22.52 7.43
C LEU A 88 -9.78 23.67 8.42
N LYS A 89 -9.36 24.89 8.08
CA LYS A 89 -9.49 26.09 8.92
C LYS A 89 -9.83 27.30 8.07
N THR A 90 -10.63 28.23 8.60
CA THR A 90 -10.81 29.53 7.92
C THR A 90 -9.60 30.41 8.16
N SER A 91 -8.97 30.84 7.08
CA SER A 91 -7.85 31.78 7.09
C SER A 91 -8.08 32.87 6.04
N LEU A 92 -7.87 34.13 6.43
CA LEU A 92 -7.97 35.31 5.56
C LEU A 92 -9.23 35.37 4.67
N GLY A 93 -10.37 34.91 5.19
CA GLY A 93 -11.67 35.00 4.51
C GLY A 93 -12.01 33.84 3.57
N LYS A 94 -11.19 32.79 3.50
CA LYS A 94 -11.53 31.52 2.84
C LYS A 94 -11.15 30.33 3.71
N ASP A 95 -11.70 29.16 3.38
CA ASP A 95 -11.27 27.91 4.02
C ASP A 95 -9.98 27.41 3.35
N MET A 96 -9.00 27.05 4.18
CA MET A 96 -7.67 26.57 3.80
C MET A 96 -7.39 25.26 4.50
N TRP A 97 -6.69 24.36 3.83
CA TRP A 97 -6.13 23.16 4.45
C TRP A 97 -4.84 23.51 5.18
N VAL A 98 -4.80 23.21 6.47
CA VAL A 98 -3.68 23.41 7.38
C VAL A 98 -2.95 22.09 7.54
N LEU A 99 -1.72 22.02 7.06
CA LEU A 99 -0.79 20.95 7.39
C LEU A 99 -0.09 21.29 8.69
N ILE A 100 -0.24 20.40 9.67
CA ILE A 100 0.37 20.47 10.98
C ILE A 100 1.52 19.46 11.00
N TYR A 101 2.74 19.94 11.24
CA TYR A 101 3.92 19.08 11.46
C TYR A 101 4.50 19.37 12.85
N GLY A 102 4.37 18.41 13.76
CA GLY A 102 4.54 18.60 15.19
C GLY A 102 3.50 19.58 15.73
N ASN A 103 3.87 20.85 15.82
CA ASN A 103 3.02 21.96 16.25
C ASN A 103 3.12 23.18 15.31
N VAL A 104 3.73 23.00 14.13
CA VAL A 104 3.89 24.04 13.11
C VAL A 104 2.76 23.91 12.11
N GLU A 105 2.01 25.00 11.88
CA GLU A 105 0.93 25.09 10.89
C GLU A 105 1.45 25.71 9.58
N GLN A 106 1.08 25.11 8.45
CA GLN A 106 1.27 25.65 7.10
C GLN A 106 -0.05 25.56 6.32
N GLU A 107 -0.40 26.59 5.56
CA GLU A 107 -1.70 26.69 4.89
C GLU A 107 -1.60 26.47 3.38
N PHE A 108 -2.53 25.70 2.84
CA PHE A 108 -2.63 25.28 1.44
C PHE A 108 -4.09 25.31 0.98
N ASP A 109 -4.31 25.44 -0.33
CA ASP A 109 -5.66 25.43 -0.92
C ASP A 109 -6.27 24.01 -0.94
N SER A 110 -5.45 22.97 -1.11
CA SER A 110 -5.87 21.58 -1.03
C SER A 110 -4.72 20.63 -0.71
N ILE A 111 -5.07 19.42 -0.26
CA ILE A 111 -4.17 18.28 -0.10
C ILE A 111 -4.42 17.31 -1.25
N GLU A 112 -3.38 16.96 -2.02
CA GLU A 112 -3.49 16.07 -3.17
C GLU A 112 -3.18 14.62 -2.81
N ARG A 113 -2.12 14.38 -2.04
CA ARG A 113 -1.62 13.05 -1.68
C ARG A 113 -0.77 13.11 -0.42
N GLU A 114 -0.87 12.09 0.41
CA GLU A 114 -0.08 11.94 1.63
C GLU A 114 0.57 10.55 1.64
N ILE A 115 1.89 10.49 1.82
CA ILE A 115 2.63 9.23 1.92
C ILE A 115 3.57 9.25 3.14
N PHE A 116 3.69 8.11 3.80
CA PHE A 116 4.43 7.98 5.06
C PHE A 116 5.22 6.67 5.08
N SER A 117 6.44 6.70 5.62
CA SER A 117 7.20 5.49 5.94
C SER A 117 8.15 5.80 7.10
N GLY A 118 8.10 4.98 8.15
CA GLY A 118 8.85 5.22 9.37
C GLY A 118 8.60 6.64 9.90
N ASN A 119 9.69 7.41 10.03
CA ASN A 119 9.68 8.81 10.46
C ASN A 119 9.63 9.82 9.31
N ASN A 120 9.50 9.36 8.07
CA ASN A 120 9.43 10.22 6.90
C ASN A 120 7.99 10.40 6.42
N SER A 121 7.73 11.57 5.85
CA SER A 121 6.45 11.95 5.27
C SER A 121 6.65 12.84 4.06
N ILE A 122 5.84 12.65 3.02
CA ILE A 122 5.65 13.63 1.96
C ILE A 122 4.18 13.93 1.83
N ILE A 123 3.84 15.22 1.89
CA ILE A 123 2.49 15.73 1.70
C ILE A 123 2.51 16.62 0.46
N PHE A 124 1.80 16.20 -0.55
CA PHE A 124 1.59 16.92 -1.81
C PHE A 124 0.36 17.79 -1.65
N THR A 125 0.52 19.08 -1.91
CA THR A 125 -0.51 20.11 -1.64
C THR A 125 -0.64 21.05 -2.83
N ARG A 126 -1.73 21.80 -2.93
CA ARG A 126 -1.86 22.91 -3.88
C ARG A 126 -1.80 24.24 -3.15
N LEU A 127 -1.08 25.18 -3.74
CA LEU A 127 -1.12 26.58 -3.38
C LEU A 127 -1.24 27.42 -4.65
N MET A 128 -2.36 28.10 -4.80
CA MET A 128 -2.76 28.81 -6.01
C MET A 128 -2.75 27.87 -7.23
N ASN A 129 -1.85 28.10 -8.18
CA ASN A 129 -1.79 27.39 -9.46
C ASN A 129 -0.68 26.33 -9.51
N TYR A 130 0.09 26.15 -8.43
CA TYR A 130 1.17 25.17 -8.37
C TYR A 130 0.97 24.21 -7.20
N GLY A 131 1.56 23.02 -7.34
CA GLY A 131 1.68 22.07 -6.26
C GLY A 131 2.95 22.29 -5.45
N VAL A 132 2.92 21.90 -4.18
CA VAL A 132 4.05 21.96 -3.25
C VAL A 132 4.21 20.61 -2.57
N ALA A 133 5.40 20.02 -2.71
CA ALA A 133 5.80 18.83 -1.98
C ALA A 133 6.42 19.27 -0.63
N VAL A 134 5.69 19.00 0.45
CA VAL A 134 6.15 19.22 1.83
C VAL A 134 6.78 17.92 2.33
N VAL A 135 8.10 17.91 2.45
CA VAL A 135 8.89 16.75 2.87
C VAL A 135 9.30 16.95 4.32
N ASN A 136 8.90 16.04 5.20
CA ASN A 136 9.21 16.08 6.64
C ASN A 136 8.91 17.44 7.30
N GLY A 137 7.79 18.05 6.91
CA GLY A 137 7.34 19.35 7.43
C GLY A 137 7.93 20.57 6.71
N GLU A 138 8.84 20.39 5.76
CA GLU A 138 9.46 21.49 5.02
C GLU A 138 8.95 21.53 3.57
N ALA A 139 8.44 22.68 3.12
CA ALA A 139 8.11 22.90 1.72
C ALA A 139 9.39 22.92 0.86
N LYS A 140 9.63 21.88 0.05
CA LYS A 140 10.89 21.69 -0.68
C LYS A 140 10.78 21.97 -2.17
N VAL A 141 9.74 21.48 -2.82
CA VAL A 141 9.64 21.45 -4.30
C VAL A 141 8.30 21.97 -4.76
N GLN A 142 8.31 22.86 -5.74
CA GLN A 142 7.11 23.27 -6.47
C GLN A 142 6.99 22.49 -7.79
N TYR A 143 5.76 22.16 -8.18
CA TYR A 143 5.46 21.42 -9.40
C TYR A 143 4.16 21.89 -10.05
N SER A 144 4.00 21.63 -11.35
CA SER A 144 2.77 21.87 -12.10
C SER A 144 1.82 20.67 -11.99
N GLU A 145 2.32 19.46 -12.22
CA GLU A 145 1.58 18.19 -12.16
C GLU A 145 2.43 17.11 -11.49
N LEU A 146 1.85 16.39 -10.52
CA LEU A 146 2.47 15.23 -9.86
C LEU A 146 2.08 13.96 -10.62
N TYR A 147 3.04 13.06 -10.86
CA TYR A 147 2.77 11.78 -11.52
C TYR A 147 2.77 10.64 -10.49
N ASP A 148 3.91 10.41 -9.84
CA ASP A 148 4.03 9.32 -8.89
C ASP A 148 5.02 9.60 -7.76
N SER A 149 4.99 8.78 -6.71
CA SER A 149 5.70 9.01 -5.46
C SER A 149 5.91 7.72 -4.67
N VAL A 150 7.12 7.52 -4.15
CA VAL A 150 7.47 6.37 -3.30
C VAL A 150 8.33 6.82 -2.13
N ILE A 151 8.18 6.15 -0.98
CA ILE A 151 8.93 6.47 0.23
C ILE A 151 9.21 5.19 1.03
N ASN A 152 10.38 5.15 1.65
CA ASN A 152 10.76 4.17 2.66
C ASN A 152 11.37 4.90 3.89
N ASP A 153 11.82 4.15 4.89
CA ASP A 153 12.37 4.69 6.14
C ASP A 153 13.66 5.53 5.94
N ASN A 154 14.36 5.35 4.82
CA ASN A 154 15.66 5.96 4.53
C ASN A 154 15.64 6.94 3.34
N SER A 155 14.76 6.72 2.38
CA SER A 155 14.74 7.40 1.09
C SER A 155 13.33 7.75 0.63
N TYR A 156 13.22 8.76 -0.22
CA TYR A 156 12.00 9.13 -0.91
C TYR A 156 12.28 9.52 -2.35
N ALA A 157 11.28 9.36 -3.21
CA ALA A 157 11.31 9.88 -4.55
C ALA A 157 9.91 10.22 -5.06
N PHE A 158 9.84 11.17 -5.98
CA PHE A 158 8.60 11.50 -6.67
C PHE A 158 8.90 12.14 -8.02
N SER A 159 7.99 11.96 -8.96
CA SER A 159 8.08 12.44 -10.32
C SER A 159 6.98 13.45 -10.62
N TYR A 160 7.33 14.48 -11.38
CA TYR A 160 6.43 15.60 -11.64
C TYR A 160 6.85 16.36 -12.89
N SER A 161 5.98 17.27 -13.35
CA SER A 161 6.34 18.29 -14.32
C SER A 161 6.43 19.66 -13.69
N ARG A 162 7.29 20.51 -14.24
CA ARG A 162 7.39 21.94 -13.92
C ARG A 162 7.66 22.68 -15.21
N ASP A 163 6.79 23.61 -15.56
CA ASP A 163 6.91 24.46 -16.76
C ASP A 163 7.09 23.66 -18.07
N GLY A 164 6.36 22.55 -18.21
CA GLY A 164 6.39 21.68 -19.39
C GLY A 164 7.59 20.73 -19.48
N GLN A 165 8.48 20.74 -18.50
CA GLN A 165 9.60 19.80 -18.36
C GLN A 165 9.29 18.73 -17.31
N TYR A 166 9.90 17.54 -17.45
CA TYR A 166 9.67 16.39 -16.58
C TYR A 166 10.87 16.12 -15.68
N PHE A 167 10.60 15.81 -14.41
CA PHE A 167 11.63 15.61 -13.40
C PHE A 167 11.32 14.41 -12.51
N VAL A 168 12.37 13.78 -12.01
CA VAL A 168 12.33 12.84 -10.88
C VAL A 168 13.19 13.44 -9.76
N ASN A 169 12.61 13.65 -8.59
CA ASN A 169 13.35 14.03 -7.38
C ASN A 169 13.61 12.78 -6.55
N ILE A 170 14.86 12.54 -6.18
CA ILE A 170 15.28 11.44 -5.31
C ILE A 170 16.05 12.06 -4.15
N ASN A 171 15.53 11.94 -2.93
CA ASN A 171 16.17 12.46 -1.72
C ASN A 171 16.57 13.96 -1.80
N GLY A 172 15.80 14.76 -2.55
CA GLY A 172 16.05 16.19 -2.74
C GLY A 172 16.87 16.51 -4.00
N GLU A 173 17.55 15.53 -4.58
CA GLU A 173 18.26 15.70 -5.85
C GLU A 173 17.28 15.59 -7.02
N GLU A 174 17.21 16.64 -7.83
CA GLU A 174 16.31 16.73 -8.98
C GLU A 174 17.04 16.33 -10.26
N LYS A 175 16.49 15.36 -10.99
CA LYS A 175 16.99 14.92 -12.30
C LYS A 175 15.92 15.13 -13.37
N GLN A 176 16.29 15.86 -14.43
CA GLN A 176 15.43 15.99 -15.60
C GLN A 176 15.35 14.67 -16.39
N VAL A 177 14.15 14.32 -16.85
CA VAL A 177 13.88 13.13 -17.67
C VAL A 177 13.17 13.53 -18.96
N SER A 178 13.20 12.64 -19.95
CA SER A 178 12.65 12.92 -21.29
C SER A 178 11.12 12.97 -21.33
N ALA A 179 10.44 12.34 -20.36
CA ALA A 179 8.98 12.19 -20.35
C ALA A 179 8.44 11.94 -18.94
N LYS A 180 7.13 11.66 -18.82
CA LYS A 180 6.50 11.30 -17.54
C LYS A 180 7.17 10.06 -16.95
N ALA A 181 7.66 10.17 -15.72
CA ALA A 181 8.14 9.03 -14.95
C ALA A 181 7.04 8.55 -13.99
N ASP A 182 6.78 7.25 -13.94
CA ASP A 182 5.73 6.63 -13.13
C ASP A 182 6.20 5.26 -12.59
N ARG A 183 5.42 4.64 -11.70
CA ARG A 183 5.67 3.36 -11.02
C ARG A 183 7.02 3.35 -10.31
N LEU A 184 7.32 4.41 -9.58
CA LEU A 184 8.55 4.48 -8.80
C LEU A 184 8.52 3.40 -7.70
N LYS A 185 9.57 2.57 -7.63
CA LYS A 185 9.74 1.57 -6.55
C LYS A 185 11.17 1.55 -6.05
N PHE A 186 11.34 1.58 -4.74
CA PHE A 186 12.64 1.32 -4.11
C PHE A 186 12.94 -0.17 -4.07
N SER A 187 14.23 -0.51 -4.09
CA SER A 187 14.70 -1.85 -3.74
C SER A 187 14.31 -2.17 -2.30
N ASN A 188 14.23 -3.46 -1.96
CA ASN A 188 13.97 -3.89 -0.58
C ASN A 188 14.92 -3.30 0.48
N ASP A 189 16.16 -2.98 0.12
CA ASP A 189 17.12 -2.34 1.03
C ASP A 189 17.00 -0.79 1.04
N GLY A 190 16.16 -0.24 0.18
CA GLY A 190 15.84 1.19 0.08
C GLY A 190 16.88 2.05 -0.63
N ASN A 191 17.95 1.46 -1.16
CA ASN A 191 19.11 2.19 -1.68
C ASN A 191 19.04 2.49 -3.18
N ASN A 192 18.32 1.66 -3.94
CA ASN A 192 18.17 1.81 -5.39
C ASN A 192 16.71 2.10 -5.73
N ILE A 193 16.48 2.80 -6.83
CA ILE A 193 15.14 3.07 -7.33
C ILE A 193 15.00 2.64 -8.77
N VAL A 194 13.83 2.08 -9.07
CA VAL A 194 13.37 1.84 -10.44
C VAL A 194 12.17 2.70 -10.73
N TYR A 195 12.04 3.15 -11.97
CA TYR A 195 10.85 3.85 -12.45
C TYR A 195 10.70 3.67 -13.96
N VAL A 196 9.49 3.89 -14.47
CA VAL A 196 9.19 3.79 -15.89
C VAL A 196 9.05 5.18 -16.48
N ILE A 197 9.80 5.48 -17.54
CA ILE A 197 9.62 6.68 -18.36
C ILE A 197 8.68 6.33 -19.51
N GLU A 198 7.51 6.97 -19.57
CA GLU A 198 6.52 6.77 -20.62
C GLU A 198 6.48 7.95 -21.61
N ASN A 199 6.69 7.62 -22.88
CA ASN A 199 6.43 8.41 -24.07
C ASN A 199 5.25 7.79 -24.83
N GLU A 200 4.62 8.53 -25.75
CA GLU A 200 3.50 8.01 -26.55
C GLU A 200 3.89 6.71 -27.29
N GLY A 201 3.40 5.58 -26.77
CA GLY A 201 3.68 4.24 -27.28
C GLY A 201 5.04 3.65 -26.90
N ASN A 202 5.85 4.31 -26.07
CA ASN A 202 7.16 3.82 -25.62
C ASN A 202 7.34 3.94 -24.11
N ALA A 203 7.79 2.87 -23.45
CA ALA A 203 8.09 2.83 -22.03
C ALA A 203 9.49 2.26 -21.79
N VAL A 204 10.29 2.92 -20.95
CA VAL A 204 11.65 2.49 -20.58
C VAL A 204 11.74 2.37 -19.06
N ILE A 205 12.37 1.29 -18.57
CA ILE A 205 12.63 1.09 -17.14
C ILE A 205 14.02 1.63 -16.80
N PHE A 206 14.10 2.63 -15.93
CA PHE A 206 15.35 3.13 -15.39
C PHE A 206 15.74 2.34 -14.13
N THR A 207 17.01 1.94 -14.00
CA THR A 207 17.50 1.10 -12.89
C THR A 207 18.57 1.76 -12.01
N GLY A 208 18.71 3.08 -12.07
CA GLY A 208 19.71 3.82 -11.29
C GLY A 208 21.01 4.10 -12.04
N SER A 209 21.47 3.19 -12.91
CA SER A 209 22.69 3.36 -13.70
C SER A 209 22.45 3.49 -15.21
N THR A 210 21.45 2.80 -15.74
CA THR A 210 21.15 2.74 -17.18
C THR A 210 19.67 2.50 -17.44
N ASP A 211 19.20 2.96 -18.60
CA ASP A 211 17.89 2.68 -19.17
C ASP A 211 17.80 1.23 -19.69
N SER A 212 16.63 0.60 -19.60
CA SER A 212 16.33 -0.67 -20.28
C SER A 212 16.08 -0.48 -21.78
N GLU A 213 15.85 -1.58 -22.50
CA GLU A 213 15.24 -1.54 -23.83
C GLU A 213 13.82 -0.94 -23.79
N SER A 214 13.30 -0.52 -24.95
CA SER A 214 12.00 0.13 -25.14
C SER A 214 10.85 -0.87 -25.21
N PHE A 215 9.78 -0.64 -24.43
CA PHE A 215 8.55 -1.44 -24.42
C PHE A 215 7.37 -0.61 -24.96
N ARG A 216 6.28 -1.25 -25.42
CA ARG A 216 5.07 -0.52 -25.83
C ARG A 216 4.30 0.01 -24.62
N LEU A 217 4.29 -0.77 -23.55
CA LEU A 217 3.66 -0.42 -22.27
C LEU A 217 4.31 -1.28 -21.18
N VAL A 218 4.65 -0.70 -20.04
CA VAL A 218 4.83 -1.48 -18.79
C VAL A 218 3.45 -1.49 -18.11
N ASP A 219 3.01 -2.58 -17.49
CA ASP A 219 1.69 -2.66 -16.82
C ASP A 219 1.87 -2.49 -15.30
N ASP A 220 2.81 -3.25 -14.71
CA ASP A 220 3.22 -3.09 -13.31
C ASP A 220 4.70 -3.49 -13.14
N LEU A 221 5.36 -2.96 -12.10
CA LEU A 221 6.69 -3.34 -11.63
C LEU A 221 6.52 -4.17 -10.34
N ALA A 222 6.05 -5.41 -10.39
CA ALA A 222 5.64 -6.18 -9.21
C ALA A 222 6.63 -6.21 -8.03
N SER A 223 7.96 -6.20 -8.24
CA SER A 223 8.94 -6.21 -7.13
C SER A 223 10.37 -5.84 -7.57
N PHE A 224 11.14 -5.19 -6.68
CA PHE A 224 12.55 -4.86 -6.88
C PHE A 224 13.37 -5.17 -5.62
N ASN A 225 14.46 -5.92 -5.76
CA ASN A 225 15.55 -5.96 -4.79
C ASN A 225 16.89 -5.80 -5.54
N ASN A 226 18.00 -5.58 -4.82
CA ASN A 226 19.31 -5.33 -5.44
C ASN A 226 19.79 -6.38 -6.45
N ASN A 227 19.21 -7.58 -6.42
CA ASN A 227 19.62 -8.71 -7.23
C ASN A 227 18.54 -9.15 -8.24
N SER A 228 17.31 -8.59 -8.20
CA SER A 228 16.17 -9.10 -8.96
C SER A 228 15.08 -8.04 -9.15
N ILE A 229 14.51 -7.97 -10.36
CA ILE A 229 13.38 -7.10 -10.71
C ILE A 229 12.29 -7.99 -11.34
N ALA A 230 11.03 -7.79 -10.96
CA ALA A 230 9.87 -8.44 -11.58
C ALA A 230 8.90 -7.38 -12.12
N TYR A 231 8.44 -7.55 -13.35
CA TYR A 231 7.56 -6.61 -14.02
C TYR A 231 6.67 -7.29 -15.07
N ALA A 232 5.54 -6.67 -15.37
CA ALA A 232 4.63 -7.03 -16.46
C ALA A 232 4.77 -6.00 -17.58
N VAL A 233 4.98 -6.44 -18.83
CA VAL A 233 5.22 -5.56 -20.00
C VAL A 233 4.48 -6.03 -21.24
N LYS A 234 4.20 -5.11 -22.15
CA LYS A 234 3.76 -5.32 -23.54
C LYS A 234 4.85 -4.76 -24.47
N ALA A 235 5.36 -5.56 -25.40
CA ALA A 235 6.49 -5.19 -26.26
C ALA A 235 6.10 -4.34 -27.49
N MET A 236 7.05 -3.57 -28.02
CA MET A 236 6.96 -2.98 -29.36
C MET A 236 7.31 -4.04 -30.42
N PRO A 237 6.64 -4.09 -31.59
CA PRO A 237 7.18 -4.80 -32.74
C PRO A 237 8.45 -4.09 -33.22
N GLU A 238 9.49 -4.84 -33.58
CA GLU A 238 10.63 -4.28 -34.30
C GLU A 238 10.16 -3.65 -35.62
N ILE A 239 10.53 -2.39 -35.87
CA ILE A 239 10.42 -1.80 -37.21
C ILE A 239 11.56 -2.39 -38.04
N ASN A 240 11.24 -3.35 -38.90
CA ASN A 240 12.19 -3.84 -39.89
C ASN A 240 12.39 -2.78 -40.99
N THR A 241 13.39 -1.90 -40.86
CA THR A 241 13.69 -0.87 -41.86
C THR A 241 14.52 -1.39 -43.05
N ASN A 242 14.34 -2.64 -43.48
CA ASN A 242 15.04 -3.16 -44.65
C ASN A 242 14.07 -3.64 -45.72
N SER A 243 13.51 -2.68 -46.46
CA SER A 243 12.98 -2.94 -47.80
C SER A 243 13.08 -1.70 -48.70
N THR A 244 14.25 -1.49 -49.28
CA THR A 244 14.38 -1.00 -50.67
C THR A 244 15.76 -1.34 -51.26
N ASN A 245 15.83 -2.44 -52.03
CA ASN A 245 16.50 -2.62 -53.34
C ASN A 245 17.59 -1.58 -53.75
N MET A 246 18.84 -1.89 -54.15
CA MET A 246 19.33 -2.88 -55.13
C MET A 246 20.90 -2.97 -55.15
N ILE A 247 21.41 -4.16 -55.54
CA ILE A 247 22.54 -4.44 -56.48
C ILE A 247 23.93 -3.75 -56.28
N SER A 248 24.91 -4.59 -55.93
CA SER A 248 26.37 -4.64 -56.23
C SER A 248 27.23 -3.36 -56.25
N SER A 249 28.23 -3.28 -55.35
CA SER A 249 29.68 -3.49 -55.64
C SER A 249 30.58 -2.95 -54.51
N ASN A 250 31.64 -3.73 -54.22
CA ASN A 250 32.94 -3.45 -53.57
C ASN A 250 33.10 -2.49 -52.36
N ASP A 251 33.86 -3.04 -51.39
CA ASP A 251 34.89 -2.39 -50.55
C ASP A 251 34.54 -1.23 -49.61
N SER A 252 34.73 -1.54 -48.32
CA SER A 252 35.42 -0.75 -47.29
C SER A 252 35.04 0.72 -47.04
N ILE A 253 34.70 0.98 -45.76
CA ILE A 253 35.04 2.17 -44.97
C ILE A 253 34.18 3.44 -45.14
N SER A 254 33.77 3.95 -43.96
CA SER A 254 33.52 5.35 -43.56
C SER A 254 32.13 6.00 -43.75
N ASN A 255 31.56 6.33 -42.58
CA ASN A 255 31.06 7.62 -42.11
C ASN A 255 30.04 8.47 -42.92
N ASN A 256 29.08 8.96 -42.11
CA ASN A 256 28.44 10.28 -42.09
C ASN A 256 27.09 10.51 -42.80
N PHE A 257 26.09 10.71 -41.93
CA PHE A 257 25.12 11.83 -41.85
C PHE A 257 24.14 12.17 -43.00
N ILE A 258 22.97 12.65 -42.54
CA ILE A 258 22.02 13.63 -43.13
C ILE A 258 20.66 13.10 -43.66
N THR A 259 19.65 13.19 -42.78
CA THR A 259 18.27 13.73 -42.90
C THR A 259 17.55 13.83 -44.26
N ASN A 260 16.31 13.31 -44.36
CA ASN A 260 15.02 14.05 -44.29
C ASN A 260 13.83 13.38 -45.01
N ALA A 261 12.68 13.44 -44.33
CA ALA A 261 11.31 13.70 -44.81
C ALA A 261 10.47 12.65 -45.62
N ASN A 262 9.37 12.27 -44.96
CA ASN A 262 7.97 12.17 -45.43
C ASN A 262 7.60 11.25 -46.61
N ASN A 263 6.85 10.18 -46.35
CA ASN A 263 5.40 10.11 -46.64
C ASN A 263 4.79 8.74 -46.35
N MET A 264 3.50 8.78 -45.98
CA MET A 264 2.61 7.68 -45.60
C MET A 264 2.49 6.56 -46.64
N THR A 265 2.49 5.30 -46.19
CA THR A 265 1.90 4.16 -46.92
C THR A 265 1.26 3.16 -45.97
N ASN A 266 0.02 2.79 -46.31
CA ASN A 266 -0.76 1.68 -45.77
C ASN A 266 0.01 0.37 -45.84
N GLU A 267 0.24 -0.33 -44.73
CA GLU A 267 0.64 -1.75 -44.76
C GLU A 267 -0.10 -2.59 -43.71
N ILE A 268 -0.65 -3.70 -44.21
CA ILE A 268 -1.24 -4.80 -43.45
C ILE A 268 -0.09 -5.68 -42.94
N VAL A 269 -0.11 -5.96 -41.64
CA VAL A 269 0.84 -6.80 -40.91
C VAL A 269 0.42 -8.27 -41.00
N THR A 270 1.37 -9.16 -41.25
CA THR A 270 1.28 -10.58 -40.83
C THR A 270 2.54 -11.02 -40.11
N ASN A 271 2.32 -11.68 -38.97
CA ASN A 271 3.31 -12.07 -37.97
C ASN A 271 4.24 -13.19 -38.44
N THR A 272 5.50 -13.09 -38.03
CA THR A 272 6.42 -14.23 -37.85
C THR A 272 7.05 -14.14 -36.46
N THR A 273 6.80 -15.15 -35.63
CA THR A 273 7.50 -15.38 -34.35
C THR A 273 8.83 -16.07 -34.63
N THR A 274 9.95 -15.43 -34.30
CA THR A 274 11.28 -16.03 -34.25
C THR A 274 11.70 -16.22 -32.80
N VAL A 275 12.13 -17.44 -32.46
CA VAL A 275 12.85 -17.76 -31.22
C VAL A 275 14.33 -17.55 -31.50
N THR A 276 14.99 -16.68 -30.73
CA THR A 276 16.44 -16.49 -30.83
C THR A 276 17.08 -16.72 -29.47
N ASN A 277 17.88 -17.78 -29.37
CA ASN A 277 18.73 -18.06 -28.21
C ASN A 277 19.94 -17.13 -28.22
N TYR A 278 20.26 -16.52 -27.07
CA TYR A 278 21.59 -15.98 -26.85
C TYR A 278 22.21 -16.48 -25.55
N ASN A 279 23.48 -16.83 -25.73
CA ASN A 279 24.39 -17.56 -24.87
C ASN A 279 24.77 -16.72 -23.64
N LEU A 280 24.58 -17.25 -22.44
CA LEU A 280 25.23 -16.75 -21.23
C LEU A 280 26.03 -17.89 -20.59
N SER A 281 27.29 -17.57 -20.36
CA SER A 281 28.40 -18.44 -19.99
C SER A 281 28.13 -19.41 -18.84
N ASN A 282 28.56 -20.65 -19.06
CA ASN A 282 28.84 -21.74 -18.12
C ASN A 282 27.65 -22.49 -17.49
N ILE A 283 26.76 -23.01 -18.34
CA ILE A 283 26.10 -24.29 -18.07
C ILE A 283 26.52 -25.27 -19.16
N SER A 284 27.35 -26.25 -18.81
CA SER A 284 27.56 -27.44 -19.65
C SER A 284 26.44 -28.43 -19.34
N VAL A 285 25.41 -28.48 -20.20
CA VAL A 285 24.42 -29.55 -20.17
C VAL A 285 24.96 -30.71 -21.00
N TYR A 286 25.21 -31.85 -20.34
CA TYR A 286 25.41 -33.13 -21.03
C TYR A 286 24.08 -33.88 -21.04
N THR A 287 23.61 -34.24 -22.22
CA THR A 287 22.42 -35.09 -22.38
C THR A 287 22.85 -36.55 -22.47
N ASN A 288 22.36 -37.40 -21.56
CA ASN A 288 22.15 -38.82 -21.83
C ASN A 288 20.69 -39.19 -21.56
N GLU A 289 20.24 -40.28 -22.17
CA GLU A 289 18.88 -40.47 -22.70
C GLU A 289 17.73 -40.56 -21.68
N GLU A 290 17.93 -40.52 -20.35
CA GLU A 290 16.83 -40.83 -19.42
C GLU A 290 16.73 -39.99 -18.13
N GLY A 291 17.14 -38.71 -18.12
CA GLY A 291 16.61 -37.78 -17.10
C GLY A 291 17.48 -36.59 -16.74
N ILE A 292 16.86 -35.40 -16.71
CA ILE A 292 17.50 -34.15 -16.30
C ILE A 292 17.58 -34.09 -14.77
N THR A 293 18.79 -34.12 -14.21
CA THR A 293 19.04 -33.72 -12.83
C THR A 293 19.56 -32.28 -12.81
N VAL A 294 18.78 -31.33 -12.28
CA VAL A 294 19.23 -29.94 -12.08
C VAL A 294 19.71 -29.78 -10.64
N LYS A 295 21.00 -29.52 -10.46
CA LYS A 295 21.56 -29.10 -9.17
C LYS A 295 21.81 -27.59 -9.24
N GLY A 296 20.98 -26.81 -8.55
CA GLY A 296 21.05 -25.35 -8.60
C GLY A 296 22.20 -24.78 -7.78
N GLN A 297 22.81 -23.70 -8.27
CA GLN A 297 23.41 -22.64 -7.47
C GLN A 297 23.24 -21.29 -8.19
N SER A 298 22.87 -20.29 -7.38
CA SER A 298 22.60 -18.87 -7.64
C SER A 298 23.39 -18.16 -8.75
N ASN A 299 22.69 -17.28 -9.49
CA ASN A 299 23.00 -15.85 -9.79
C ASN A 299 22.50 -15.42 -11.19
N THR A 300 21.41 -14.64 -11.19
CA THR A 300 21.06 -13.59 -12.18
C THR A 300 20.39 -13.97 -13.53
N ILE A 301 19.21 -13.36 -13.74
CA ILE A 301 18.41 -12.91 -14.92
C ILE A 301 18.18 -13.82 -16.15
N ALA A 302 16.89 -14.00 -16.51
CA ALA A 302 16.39 -13.90 -17.89
C ALA A 302 14.89 -13.56 -17.93
N LEU A 303 14.52 -12.74 -18.93
CA LEU A 303 13.21 -12.18 -19.24
C LEU A 303 12.48 -13.03 -20.28
N MET A 304 11.14 -13.14 -20.21
CA MET A 304 10.31 -13.46 -21.38
C MET A 304 8.86 -12.97 -21.20
N VAL A 305 8.39 -12.11 -22.12
CA VAL A 305 6.97 -11.87 -22.42
C VAL A 305 6.82 -11.61 -23.91
N VAL A 306 5.88 -12.29 -24.59
CA VAL A 306 5.02 -11.67 -25.61
C VAL A 306 3.61 -12.27 -25.56
N THR A 307 2.66 -11.34 -25.50
CA THR A 307 1.19 -11.39 -25.53
C THR A 307 0.58 -11.69 -26.92
N ASN A 308 -0.58 -12.34 -26.95
CA ASN A 308 -1.50 -12.31 -28.10
C ASN A 308 -2.84 -11.67 -27.69
N VAL A 309 -3.31 -10.63 -28.39
CA VAL A 309 -4.75 -10.38 -28.69
C VAL A 309 -4.87 -9.67 -30.05
N ILE A 310 -5.83 -10.14 -30.85
CA ILE A 310 -6.10 -9.89 -32.28
C ILE A 310 -7.30 -8.91 -32.43
N THR A 311 -7.46 -8.19 -33.55
CA THR A 311 -8.71 -7.43 -33.85
C THR A 311 -9.32 -7.71 -35.23
N ASN A 312 -10.65 -7.91 -35.26
CA ASN A 312 -11.52 -7.97 -36.44
C ASN A 312 -12.09 -6.62 -36.84
N ILE A 313 -12.43 -6.45 -38.11
CA ILE A 313 -13.25 -5.33 -38.61
C ILE A 313 -14.44 -5.92 -39.41
N ARG A 314 -15.68 -5.49 -39.11
CA ARG A 314 -16.84 -5.64 -40.00
C ARG A 314 -17.13 -4.30 -40.67
N TYR A 315 -17.13 -4.25 -42.00
CA TYR A 315 -17.72 -3.16 -42.77
C TYR A 315 -19.08 -3.64 -43.30
N ASN A 316 -20.17 -2.92 -42.96
CA ASN A 316 -21.36 -2.65 -43.80
C ASN A 316 -22.63 -2.36 -42.98
N GLU A 317 -22.67 -1.21 -42.29
CA GLU A 317 -23.93 -0.49 -42.00
C GLU A 317 -23.76 1.03 -42.21
N LEU A 318 -22.99 1.41 -43.23
CA LEU A 318 -22.99 2.77 -43.78
C LEU A 318 -23.40 2.68 -45.24
N THR A 319 -24.57 3.24 -45.57
CA THR A 319 -25.29 3.07 -46.84
C THR A 319 -24.68 3.78 -48.07
N GLU A 320 -23.39 4.11 -48.09
CA GLU A 320 -22.77 4.82 -49.22
C GLU A 320 -21.37 4.30 -49.63
N LEU A 321 -21.11 2.99 -49.53
CA LEU A 321 -19.94 2.37 -50.18
C LEU A 321 -20.31 1.08 -50.91
N PRO A 322 -19.73 0.80 -52.09
CA PRO A 322 -20.09 -0.37 -52.90
C PRO A 322 -19.66 -1.67 -52.22
N ALA A 323 -20.44 -2.73 -52.44
CA ALA A 323 -20.23 -4.06 -51.89
C ALA A 323 -18.85 -4.63 -52.29
N ALA A 324 -18.02 -4.95 -51.30
CA ALA A 324 -16.79 -5.70 -51.52
C ALA A 324 -17.13 -7.15 -51.95
N PRO A 325 -16.42 -7.71 -52.95
CA PRO A 325 -16.65 -9.07 -53.43
C PRO A 325 -16.22 -10.12 -52.38
N GLU A 326 -17.20 -10.92 -51.99
CA GLU A 326 -17.18 -12.34 -51.59
C GLU A 326 -16.02 -12.91 -50.73
N PHE A 327 -16.40 -13.16 -49.47
CA PHE A 327 -16.05 -14.27 -48.56
C PHE A 327 -14.58 -14.47 -48.10
N THR A 328 -14.20 -13.77 -47.03
CA THR A 328 -13.63 -14.42 -45.82
C THR A 328 -14.13 -13.66 -44.58
N ASN A 329 -15.27 -14.08 -44.02
CA ASN A 329 -15.69 -13.60 -42.69
C ASN A 329 -14.91 -14.39 -41.63
N SER A 330 -13.71 -13.93 -41.25
CA SER A 330 -13.12 -14.33 -39.97
C SER A 330 -13.89 -13.63 -38.85
N ILE A 331 -14.33 -14.36 -37.83
CA ILE A 331 -14.83 -13.79 -36.58
C ILE A 331 -13.65 -13.81 -35.60
N ILE A 332 -12.87 -12.74 -35.55
CA ILE A 332 -11.97 -12.43 -34.44
C ILE A 332 -12.83 -11.86 -33.31
N SER A 333 -13.02 -12.66 -32.27
CA SER A 333 -13.55 -12.22 -31.00
C SER A 333 -12.53 -11.33 -30.30
N ASN A 334 -13.00 -10.25 -29.65
CA ASN A 334 -12.20 -9.54 -28.63
C ASN A 334 -11.86 -10.56 -27.53
N GLU A 335 -10.71 -11.20 -27.61
CA GLU A 335 -10.22 -12.03 -26.52
C GLU A 335 -9.64 -11.15 -25.42
N PHE A 336 -9.93 -11.50 -24.17
CA PHE A 336 -9.55 -10.74 -22.99
C PHE A 336 -8.02 -10.58 -22.93
N ILE A 337 -7.53 -9.38 -22.61
CA ILE A 337 -6.12 -9.18 -22.28
C ILE A 337 -5.86 -9.93 -20.96
N MET A 338 -5.24 -11.10 -21.06
CA MET A 338 -4.88 -11.91 -19.90
C MET A 338 -3.66 -11.32 -19.20
N THR A 339 -3.66 -11.32 -17.87
CA THR A 339 -2.53 -10.98 -17.00
C THR A 339 -1.66 -12.21 -16.77
N SER A 340 -0.39 -12.15 -17.18
CA SER A 340 0.61 -13.17 -16.81
C SER A 340 1.18 -12.89 -15.43
N VAL A 341 1.24 -13.89 -14.56
CA VAL A 341 1.90 -13.77 -13.25
C VAL A 341 3.27 -14.43 -13.29
N ILE A 342 4.32 -13.62 -13.10
CA ILE A 342 5.71 -14.08 -13.11
C ILE A 342 6.36 -13.69 -11.78
N ALA A 343 6.96 -14.65 -11.09
CA ALA A 343 7.73 -14.39 -9.88
C ALA A 343 9.03 -15.19 -9.87
N ASN A 344 10.15 -14.51 -9.60
CA ASN A 344 11.51 -15.07 -9.59
C ASN A 344 11.84 -15.88 -10.86
N GLY A 345 11.41 -15.37 -12.02
CA GLY A 345 11.62 -16.02 -13.32
C GLY A 345 10.71 -17.22 -13.61
N ARG A 346 9.85 -17.63 -12.67
CA ARG A 346 8.83 -18.66 -12.90
C ARG A 346 7.52 -18.03 -13.36
N ASN A 347 7.01 -18.47 -14.51
CA ASN A 347 5.65 -18.15 -14.96
C ASN A 347 4.64 -19.06 -14.23
N TYR A 348 3.65 -18.45 -13.59
CA TYR A 348 2.57 -19.12 -12.85
C TYR A 348 1.30 -19.32 -13.68
N GLY A 349 1.19 -18.69 -14.85
CA GLY A 349 0.07 -18.79 -15.77
C GLY A 349 -0.46 -17.44 -16.23
N GLU A 350 -1.53 -17.51 -17.01
CA GLU A 350 -2.26 -16.38 -17.56
C GLU A 350 -3.68 -16.34 -16.98
N PHE A 351 -4.13 -15.17 -16.56
CA PHE A 351 -5.35 -14.98 -15.77
C PHE A 351 -6.18 -13.82 -16.31
N ASN A 352 -7.50 -13.83 -16.09
CA ASN A 352 -8.35 -12.72 -16.57
C ASN A 352 -8.13 -11.45 -15.74
N SER A 353 -8.00 -11.60 -14.42
CA SER A 353 -7.77 -10.50 -13.50
C SER A 353 -7.10 -11.01 -12.24
N VAL A 354 -6.02 -10.36 -11.84
CA VAL A 354 -5.25 -10.72 -10.65
C VAL A 354 -5.34 -9.59 -9.64
N THR A 355 -5.63 -9.92 -8.39
CA THR A 355 -5.70 -8.96 -7.27
C THR A 355 -5.09 -9.56 -6.01
N ASN A 356 -4.85 -8.71 -5.02
CA ASN A 356 -4.40 -9.09 -3.67
C ASN A 356 -3.22 -10.07 -3.74
N MET A 357 -2.13 -9.62 -4.36
CA MET A 357 -0.90 -10.39 -4.48
C MET A 357 0.04 -10.09 -3.30
N SER A 358 0.64 -11.11 -2.71
CA SER A 358 1.63 -10.96 -1.64
C SER A 358 2.48 -12.20 -1.47
N PHE A 359 3.70 -12.05 -0.97
CA PHE A 359 4.51 -13.18 -0.52
C PHE A 359 4.17 -13.59 0.92
N SER A 360 4.46 -14.85 1.25
CA SER A 360 4.62 -15.29 2.64
C SER A 360 5.70 -14.47 3.35
N PRO A 361 5.64 -14.33 4.70
CA PRO A 361 6.64 -13.57 5.46
C PRO A 361 8.10 -13.96 5.21
N ASP A 362 8.37 -15.25 4.98
CA ASP A 362 9.70 -15.77 4.61
C ASP A 362 10.08 -15.54 3.12
N GLY A 363 9.23 -14.88 2.34
CA GLY A 363 9.47 -14.49 0.95
C GLY A 363 9.38 -15.61 -0.08
N LYS A 364 9.03 -16.85 0.32
CA LYS A 364 9.15 -18.03 -0.56
C LYS A 364 7.89 -18.34 -1.36
N THR A 365 6.72 -18.04 -0.82
CA THR A 365 5.44 -18.48 -1.41
C THR A 365 4.64 -17.28 -1.88
N LEU A 366 4.43 -17.17 -3.19
CA LEU A 366 3.52 -16.18 -3.76
C LEU A 366 2.07 -16.60 -3.53
N VAL A 367 1.24 -15.64 -3.12
CA VAL A 367 -0.22 -15.77 -3.07
C VAL A 367 -0.86 -14.67 -3.90
N PHE A 368 -1.90 -15.01 -4.65
CA PHE A 368 -2.75 -14.03 -5.35
C PHE A 368 -4.17 -14.56 -5.57
N ILE A 369 -5.11 -13.66 -5.82
CA ILE A 369 -6.49 -13.99 -6.18
C ILE A 369 -6.66 -13.80 -7.69
N ASN A 370 -7.18 -14.82 -8.36
CA ASN A 370 -7.68 -14.72 -9.73
C ASN A 370 -9.20 -14.55 -9.71
N ILE A 371 -9.71 -13.54 -10.40
CA ILE A 371 -11.13 -13.38 -10.68
C ILE A 371 -11.38 -13.88 -12.09
N ASN A 372 -12.12 -14.98 -12.22
CA ASN A 372 -12.41 -15.57 -13.53
C ASN A 372 -13.58 -14.87 -14.25
N THR A 373 -13.83 -15.26 -15.50
CA THR A 373 -14.90 -14.69 -16.34
C THR A 373 -16.31 -14.85 -15.78
N ASN A 374 -16.52 -15.76 -14.82
CA ASN A 374 -17.80 -15.94 -14.13
C ASN A 374 -17.87 -15.12 -12.82
N ASN A 375 -16.96 -14.17 -12.61
CA ASN A 375 -16.83 -13.37 -11.38
C ASN A 375 -16.66 -14.21 -10.10
N THR A 376 -16.14 -15.43 -10.21
CA THR A 376 -15.79 -16.25 -9.06
C THR A 376 -14.29 -16.17 -8.79
N MET A 377 -13.92 -16.32 -7.53
CA MET A 377 -12.56 -16.11 -7.05
C MET A 377 -11.84 -17.43 -6.81
N GLN A 378 -10.57 -17.48 -7.21
CA GLN A 378 -9.64 -18.59 -6.95
C GLN A 378 -8.41 -18.04 -6.24
N LEU A 379 -7.93 -18.75 -5.22
CA LEU A 379 -6.69 -18.41 -4.54
C LEU A 379 -5.56 -19.27 -5.10
N TYR A 380 -4.48 -18.64 -5.51
CA TYR A 380 -3.24 -19.31 -5.90
C TYR A 380 -2.24 -19.21 -4.76
N VAL A 381 -1.65 -20.33 -4.35
CA VAL A 381 -0.67 -20.41 -3.27
C VAL A 381 0.51 -21.24 -3.75
N GLY A 382 1.67 -20.61 -3.97
CA GLY A 382 2.87 -21.27 -4.50
C GLY A 382 2.67 -21.90 -5.88
N GLY A 383 1.67 -21.44 -6.63
CA GLY A 383 1.27 -21.95 -7.93
C GLY A 383 0.23 -23.07 -7.91
N ASN A 384 -0.21 -23.51 -6.73
CA ASN A 384 -1.37 -24.38 -6.62
C ASN A 384 -2.64 -23.54 -6.48
N MET A 385 -3.69 -23.89 -7.23
CA MET A 385 -4.98 -23.20 -7.20
C MET A 385 -5.96 -23.89 -6.23
N THR A 386 -6.77 -23.11 -5.53
CA THR A 386 -7.92 -23.63 -4.76
C THR A 386 -9.14 -23.91 -5.66
N THR A 387 -10.22 -24.44 -5.08
CA THR A 387 -11.55 -24.41 -5.74
C THR A 387 -12.04 -22.98 -5.96
N ASN A 388 -13.07 -22.83 -6.78
CA ASN A 388 -13.82 -21.59 -6.97
C ASN A 388 -14.65 -21.27 -5.73
N TYR A 389 -14.69 -20.00 -5.36
CA TYR A 389 -15.56 -19.44 -4.35
C TYR A 389 -16.30 -18.23 -4.90
N ASP A 390 -17.46 -17.91 -4.34
CA ASP A 390 -18.20 -16.69 -4.69
C ASP A 390 -17.39 -15.46 -4.28
N MET A 391 -16.74 -15.53 -3.11
CA MET A 391 -15.87 -14.47 -2.61
C MET A 391 -14.75 -15.02 -1.74
N ILE A 392 -13.59 -14.37 -1.79
CA ILE A 392 -12.49 -14.53 -0.84
C ILE A 392 -12.28 -13.16 -0.20
N HIS A 393 -12.52 -13.04 1.11
CA HIS A 393 -12.50 -11.73 1.78
C HIS A 393 -11.10 -11.34 2.26
N ASN A 394 -10.46 -12.23 3.03
CA ASN A 394 -9.19 -11.98 3.69
C ASN A 394 -8.33 -13.24 3.70
N TYR A 395 -7.01 -13.09 3.58
CA TYR A 395 -6.03 -14.14 3.83
C TYR A 395 -4.85 -13.61 4.65
N LYS A 396 -4.23 -14.48 5.45
CA LYS A 396 -3.10 -14.16 6.33
C LYS A 396 -2.18 -15.37 6.47
N TYR A 397 -0.88 -15.11 6.54
CA TYR A 397 0.11 -16.05 7.05
C TYR A 397 0.34 -15.83 8.55
N SER A 398 0.72 -16.89 9.26
CA SER A 398 1.42 -16.79 10.53
C SER A 398 2.79 -16.15 10.35
N PHE A 399 3.35 -15.59 11.43
CA PHE A 399 4.60 -14.83 11.36
C PHE A 399 5.78 -15.65 10.82
N ASP A 400 5.80 -16.95 11.10
CA ASP A 400 6.82 -17.90 10.64
C ASP A 400 6.52 -18.57 9.28
N SER A 401 5.49 -18.11 8.56
CA SER A 401 5.00 -18.69 7.30
C SER A 401 4.42 -20.12 7.38
N THR A 402 4.30 -20.74 8.56
CA THR A 402 3.88 -22.16 8.67
C THR A 402 2.37 -22.41 8.60
N ILE A 403 1.57 -21.40 8.91
CA ILE A 403 0.11 -21.46 8.85
C ILE A 403 -0.40 -20.41 7.87
N PHE A 404 -1.22 -20.85 6.93
CA PHE A 404 -1.95 -19.98 6.02
C PHE A 404 -3.45 -20.13 6.27
N ALA A 405 -4.12 -19.02 6.57
CA ALA A 405 -5.55 -18.98 6.77
C ALA A 405 -6.21 -17.99 5.84
N TYR A 406 -7.36 -18.35 5.29
CA TYR A 406 -8.17 -17.46 4.49
C TYR A 406 -9.66 -17.71 4.73
N SER A 407 -10.45 -16.66 4.50
CA SER A 407 -11.91 -16.73 4.57
C SER A 407 -12.50 -16.76 3.17
N ALA A 408 -13.46 -17.64 2.97
CA ALA A 408 -14.17 -17.78 1.72
C ALA A 408 -15.68 -17.82 1.95
N GLN A 409 -16.43 -17.55 0.89
CA GLN A 409 -17.88 -17.59 0.88
C GLN A 409 -18.39 -18.48 -0.25
N THR A 410 -19.44 -19.24 0.05
CA THR A 410 -20.19 -20.01 -0.94
C THR A 410 -21.67 -20.03 -0.56
N ASN A 411 -22.56 -19.74 -1.51
CA ASN A 411 -24.01 -19.66 -1.28
C ASN A 411 -24.37 -18.74 -0.11
N ASN A 412 -23.73 -17.56 -0.05
CA ASN A 412 -23.85 -16.58 1.03
C ASN A 412 -23.41 -17.05 2.43
N VAL A 413 -22.75 -18.20 2.54
CA VAL A 413 -22.21 -18.70 3.81
C VAL A 413 -20.70 -18.53 3.83
N SER A 414 -20.19 -17.80 4.81
CA SER A 414 -18.75 -17.61 5.03
C SER A 414 -18.19 -18.67 5.98
N PHE A 415 -16.94 -19.06 5.74
CA PHE A 415 -16.20 -20.01 6.58
C PHE A 415 -14.69 -19.75 6.49
N LEU A 416 -13.95 -20.31 7.44
CA LEU A 416 -12.50 -20.19 7.52
C LEU A 416 -11.82 -21.47 7.02
N ILE A 417 -10.75 -21.32 6.24
CA ILE A 417 -9.88 -22.41 5.78
C ILE A 417 -8.50 -22.18 6.38
N VAL A 418 -7.91 -23.22 6.98
CA VAL A 418 -6.58 -23.19 7.57
C VAL A 418 -5.75 -24.33 6.96
N ASN A 419 -4.61 -24.01 6.34
CA ASN A 419 -3.74 -24.95 5.64
C ASN A 419 -4.51 -25.89 4.69
N GLY A 420 -5.43 -25.32 3.91
CA GLY A 420 -6.28 -26.04 2.96
C GLY A 420 -7.45 -26.82 3.57
N ARG A 421 -7.63 -26.79 4.89
CA ARG A 421 -8.74 -27.47 5.58
C ARG A 421 -9.80 -26.49 6.03
N ARG A 422 -11.04 -26.66 5.54
CA ARG A 422 -12.21 -25.90 5.99
C ARG A 422 -12.54 -26.24 7.44
N LEU A 423 -12.69 -25.23 8.28
CA LEU A 423 -13.20 -25.38 9.65
C LEU A 423 -14.73 -25.59 9.64
N PRO A 424 -15.30 -26.30 10.63
CA PRO A 424 -16.70 -26.74 10.59
C PRO A 424 -17.72 -25.62 10.83
N ARG A 425 -17.31 -24.50 11.42
CA ARG A 425 -18.21 -23.39 11.76
C ARG A 425 -18.52 -22.54 10.52
N ASN A 426 -19.79 -22.14 10.42
CA ASN A 426 -20.31 -21.26 9.38
C ASN A 426 -20.67 -19.91 10.00
N PHE A 427 -20.52 -18.84 9.21
CA PHE A 427 -20.73 -17.46 9.63
C PHE A 427 -21.45 -16.69 8.53
N ASP A 428 -22.06 -15.57 8.90
CA ASP A 428 -22.56 -14.60 7.93
C ASP A 428 -21.37 -13.92 7.23
N LYS A 429 -20.30 -13.67 7.98
CA LYS A 429 -19.04 -13.09 7.50
C LYS A 429 -17.88 -13.43 8.44
N VAL A 430 -16.68 -13.64 7.89
CA VAL A 430 -15.43 -13.58 8.67
C VAL A 430 -14.82 -12.19 8.44
N ASN A 431 -14.78 -11.38 9.50
CA ASN A 431 -14.38 -9.98 9.42
C ASN A 431 -12.86 -9.82 9.35
N ASP A 432 -12.13 -10.61 10.12
CA ASP A 432 -10.66 -10.51 10.23
C ASP A 432 -10.03 -11.80 10.76
N ILE A 433 -8.74 -11.97 10.45
CA ILE A 433 -7.90 -13.10 10.86
C ILE A 433 -6.63 -12.57 11.53
N TYR A 434 -6.31 -13.09 12.71
CA TYR A 434 -5.16 -12.67 13.52
C TYR A 434 -4.28 -13.87 13.89
N PHE A 435 -2.96 -13.68 13.78
CA PHE A 435 -1.96 -14.60 14.29
C PHE A 435 -1.10 -13.93 15.35
N SER A 436 -0.88 -14.63 16.46
CA SER A 436 0.13 -14.23 17.44
C SER A 436 1.54 -14.59 16.95
N THR A 437 2.56 -14.10 17.64
CA THR A 437 3.96 -14.46 17.40
C THR A 437 4.27 -15.94 17.65
N ASN A 438 3.43 -16.64 18.43
CA ASN A 438 3.49 -18.09 18.63
C ASN A 438 2.50 -18.88 17.75
N ASN A 439 2.03 -18.25 16.66
CA ASN A 439 1.13 -18.82 15.65
C ASN A 439 -0.25 -19.28 16.19
N SER A 440 -0.70 -18.72 17.31
CA SER A 440 -2.09 -18.92 17.74
C SER A 440 -3.03 -18.15 16.81
N LEU A 441 -4.03 -18.86 16.27
CA LEU A 441 -5.06 -18.29 15.40
C LEU A 441 -6.25 -17.78 16.22
N VAL A 442 -6.61 -16.51 16.01
CA VAL A 442 -7.83 -15.89 16.52
C VAL A 442 -8.51 -15.19 15.35
N TYR A 443 -9.84 -15.20 15.30
CA TYR A 443 -10.58 -14.51 14.24
C TYR A 443 -11.84 -13.83 14.75
N ASN A 444 -12.23 -12.75 14.07
CA ASN A 444 -13.50 -12.05 14.28
C ASN A 444 -14.50 -12.54 13.22
N ALA A 445 -15.68 -12.99 13.66
CA ALA A 445 -16.74 -13.40 12.75
C ALA A 445 -18.11 -12.85 13.18
N SER A 446 -18.99 -12.65 12.20
CA SER A 446 -20.36 -12.19 12.38
C SER A 446 -21.37 -13.34 12.28
N MET A 447 -22.30 -13.38 13.23
CA MET A 447 -23.47 -14.27 13.23
C MET A 447 -24.69 -13.50 13.72
N ASN A 448 -25.79 -13.54 12.98
CA ASN A 448 -27.05 -12.87 13.29
C ASN A 448 -26.87 -11.36 13.59
N GLY A 449 -26.02 -10.69 12.81
CA GLY A 449 -25.72 -9.26 12.97
C GLY A 449 -24.92 -8.91 14.22
N ARG A 450 -24.28 -9.88 14.87
CA ARG A 450 -23.41 -9.69 16.05
C ARG A 450 -22.02 -10.26 15.79
N GLU A 451 -21.01 -9.67 16.40
CA GLU A 451 -19.61 -10.07 16.23
C GLU A 451 -19.07 -10.85 17.43
N TYR A 452 -18.15 -11.78 17.15
CA TYR A 452 -17.58 -12.72 18.09
C TYR A 452 -16.07 -12.85 17.86
N ILE A 453 -15.30 -12.95 18.94
CA ILE A 453 -13.91 -13.42 18.91
C ILE A 453 -13.90 -14.93 19.11
N ILE A 454 -13.27 -15.65 18.18
CA ILE A 454 -13.19 -17.11 18.21
C ILE A 454 -11.72 -17.53 18.18
N ALA A 455 -11.36 -18.47 19.07
CA ALA A 455 -10.01 -19.00 19.22
C ALA A 455 -10.07 -20.47 19.65
N ASN A 456 -9.66 -21.41 18.80
CA ASN A 456 -9.84 -22.84 19.05
C ASN A 456 -11.30 -23.19 19.44
N ASP A 457 -11.52 -23.76 20.63
CA ASP A 457 -12.84 -24.10 21.18
C ASP A 457 -13.49 -22.93 21.93
N PHE A 458 -12.77 -21.82 22.13
CA PHE A 458 -13.29 -20.63 22.78
C PHE A 458 -14.09 -19.75 21.82
N GLU A 459 -15.24 -19.30 22.30
CA GLU A 459 -16.08 -18.28 21.69
C GLU A 459 -16.39 -17.22 22.75
N SER A 460 -16.17 -15.95 22.42
CA SER A 460 -16.51 -14.84 23.30
C SER A 460 -18.03 -14.64 23.40
N PRO A 461 -18.52 -13.86 24.38
CA PRO A 461 -19.84 -13.25 24.27
C PRO A 461 -20.00 -12.46 22.96
N SER A 462 -21.25 -12.18 22.57
CA SER A 462 -21.55 -11.41 21.36
C SER A 462 -21.45 -9.90 21.58
N TYR A 463 -20.91 -9.19 20.59
CA TYR A 463 -20.76 -7.73 20.59
C TYR A 463 -21.55 -7.10 19.45
N ASN A 464 -21.87 -5.80 19.56
CA ASN A 464 -22.51 -5.08 18.45
C ASN A 464 -21.51 -4.96 17.30
N ARG A 465 -20.26 -4.62 17.63
CA ARG A 465 -19.15 -4.48 16.70
C ARG A 465 -17.83 -4.56 17.45
N ILE A 466 -16.83 -5.23 16.89
CA ILE A 466 -15.44 -5.20 17.33
C ILE A 466 -14.70 -4.22 16.44
N THR A 467 -13.96 -3.30 17.06
CA THR A 467 -13.37 -2.14 16.37
C THR A 467 -11.86 -2.22 16.24
N SER A 468 -11.19 -2.98 17.11
CA SER A 468 -9.73 -3.17 17.07
C SER A 468 -9.35 -4.39 17.88
N PHE A 469 -8.24 -5.05 17.53
CA PHE A 469 -7.75 -6.27 18.17
C PHE A 469 -6.22 -6.27 18.23
N LYS A 470 -5.65 -6.85 19.30
CA LYS A 470 -4.21 -6.99 19.46
C LYS A 470 -3.81 -8.15 20.37
N PHE A 471 -2.76 -8.87 20.02
CA PHE A 471 -2.18 -9.88 20.91
C PHE A 471 -1.33 -9.26 22.03
N LEU A 472 -1.34 -9.91 23.19
CA LEU A 472 -0.57 -9.60 24.40
C LEU A 472 0.02 -10.92 24.94
N GLY A 473 1.04 -11.44 24.26
CA GLY A 473 1.55 -12.80 24.50
C GLY A 473 0.48 -13.86 24.19
N ASP A 474 0.13 -14.68 25.17
CA ASP A 474 -0.93 -15.70 25.06
C ASP A 474 -2.35 -15.15 25.26
N SER A 475 -2.47 -13.90 25.70
CA SER A 475 -3.73 -13.17 25.80
C SER A 475 -3.90 -12.24 24.61
N PHE A 476 -5.06 -11.61 24.51
CA PHE A 476 -5.34 -10.59 23.51
C PHE A 476 -6.24 -9.52 24.11
N ALA A 477 -6.09 -8.31 23.61
CA ALA A 477 -6.95 -7.19 23.89
C ALA A 477 -7.76 -6.82 22.65
N PHE A 478 -8.97 -6.32 22.86
CA PHE A 478 -9.80 -5.80 21.77
C PHE A 478 -10.73 -4.71 22.28
N THR A 479 -11.16 -3.84 21.37
CA THR A 479 -12.19 -2.84 21.65
C THR A 479 -13.48 -3.20 20.93
N GLY A 480 -14.61 -2.89 21.54
CA GLY A 480 -15.89 -3.16 20.92
C GLY A 480 -17.02 -2.35 21.53
N GLU A 481 -18.12 -2.31 20.79
CA GLU A 481 -19.37 -1.69 21.23
C GLU A 481 -20.30 -2.76 21.83
N ARG A 482 -20.89 -2.43 22.98
CA ARG A 482 -21.93 -3.24 23.63
C ARG A 482 -22.97 -2.32 24.25
N LEU A 483 -24.23 -2.49 23.89
CA LEU A 483 -25.36 -1.69 24.41
C LEU A 483 -25.16 -0.16 24.21
N GLY A 484 -24.61 0.26 23.07
CA GLY A 484 -24.41 1.68 22.76
C GLY A 484 -23.27 2.36 23.53
N LYS A 485 -22.44 1.60 24.24
CA LYS A 485 -21.22 2.08 24.91
C LYS A 485 -20.00 1.31 24.40
N HIS A 486 -18.84 1.93 24.58
CA HIS A 486 -17.56 1.35 24.19
C HIS A 486 -16.86 0.68 25.37
N TYR A 487 -16.14 -0.38 25.05
CA TYR A 487 -15.45 -1.24 26.00
C TYR A 487 -14.08 -1.63 25.45
N TYR A 488 -13.13 -1.82 26.38
CA TYR A 488 -11.83 -2.41 26.19
C TYR A 488 -11.79 -3.74 26.94
N PHE A 489 -11.42 -4.81 26.27
CA PHE A 489 -11.40 -6.16 26.81
C PHE A 489 -9.98 -6.72 26.82
N ILE A 490 -9.68 -7.57 27.80
CA ILE A 490 -8.54 -8.50 27.75
C ILE A 490 -9.07 -9.89 28.02
N MET A 491 -8.76 -10.81 27.10
CA MET A 491 -9.14 -12.20 27.20
C MET A 491 -7.99 -13.11 26.80
N ASN A 492 -8.13 -14.40 27.09
CA ASN A 492 -7.26 -15.43 26.53
C ASN A 492 -8.08 -16.63 26.05
N LYS A 493 -7.47 -17.46 25.20
CA LYS A 493 -8.15 -18.57 24.52
C LYS A 493 -8.64 -19.70 25.45
N ASN A 494 -8.12 -19.80 26.67
CA ASN A 494 -8.59 -20.76 27.67
C ASN A 494 -9.55 -20.14 28.70
N ASN A 495 -9.95 -18.87 28.49
CA ASN A 495 -10.85 -18.11 29.35
C ASN A 495 -10.40 -17.98 30.81
N SER A 496 -9.12 -18.19 31.13
CA SER A 496 -8.58 -17.98 32.48
C SER A 496 -8.33 -16.50 32.80
N ILE A 497 -8.19 -15.65 31.78
CA ILE A 497 -8.11 -14.21 31.90
C ILE A 497 -9.33 -13.62 31.20
N ARG A 498 -10.13 -12.86 31.94
CA ARG A 498 -11.24 -12.08 31.39
C ARG A 498 -11.37 -10.78 32.17
N ARG A 499 -10.92 -9.69 31.58
CA ARG A 499 -11.05 -8.32 32.12
C ARG A 499 -11.80 -7.46 31.13
N GLU A 500 -12.65 -6.60 31.66
CA GLU A 500 -13.47 -5.69 30.90
C GLU A 500 -13.38 -4.32 31.56
N PHE A 501 -13.12 -3.30 30.75
CA PHE A 501 -13.09 -1.89 31.14
C PHE A 501 -14.06 -1.18 30.21
N GLY A 502 -15.07 -0.49 30.73
CA GLY A 502 -16.03 0.11 29.82
C GLY A 502 -17.13 0.92 30.47
N GLY A 503 -18.19 1.10 29.70
CA GLY A 503 -19.14 2.19 29.91
C GLY A 503 -18.65 3.51 29.31
N TYR A 504 -17.67 3.46 28.41
CA TYR A 504 -17.09 4.64 27.79
C TYR A 504 -17.95 5.19 26.66
N ASP A 505 -17.90 6.51 26.49
CA ASP A 505 -18.48 7.23 25.35
C ASP A 505 -17.57 7.16 24.12
N TYR A 506 -16.29 6.86 24.32
CA TYR A 506 -15.31 6.74 23.25
C TYR A 506 -14.18 5.77 23.61
N VAL A 507 -13.69 5.05 22.60
CA VAL A 507 -12.43 4.29 22.66
C VAL A 507 -11.68 4.43 21.32
N SER A 508 -10.38 4.73 21.36
CA SER A 508 -9.55 4.74 20.16
C SER A 508 -9.18 3.32 19.73
N ALA A 509 -8.99 3.12 18.43
CA ALA A 509 -8.40 1.89 17.91
C ALA A 509 -6.96 1.71 18.46
N MET A 510 -6.54 0.46 18.59
CA MET A 510 -5.17 0.11 18.94
C MET A 510 -4.31 0.14 17.68
N ASP A 511 -3.11 0.71 17.78
CA ASP A 511 -2.13 0.67 16.68
C ASP A 511 -1.52 -0.73 16.59
N ASN A 512 -1.69 -1.38 15.43
CA ASN A 512 -1.16 -2.72 15.16
C ASN A 512 0.37 -2.74 15.08
N ASN A 513 1.04 -1.59 14.90
CA ASN A 513 2.50 -1.50 14.82
C ASN A 513 3.19 -1.40 16.18
N GLN A 514 2.45 -1.14 17.26
CA GLN A 514 3.01 -1.11 18.61
C GLN A 514 3.11 -2.52 19.17
N GLU A 515 3.91 -2.75 20.21
CA GLU A 515 3.82 -4.00 20.99
C GLU A 515 2.66 -3.94 22.01
N ASP A 516 2.49 -2.77 22.64
CA ASP A 516 1.48 -2.56 23.68
C ASP A 516 0.08 -2.34 23.10
N ALA A 517 -0.93 -2.94 23.71
CA ALA A 517 -2.33 -2.61 23.47
C ALA A 517 -2.69 -1.30 24.18
N LEU A 518 -2.66 -0.22 23.40
CA LEU A 518 -2.92 1.14 23.85
C LEU A 518 -4.22 1.66 23.27
N SER A 519 -5.08 2.22 24.12
CA SER A 519 -6.28 2.95 23.71
C SER A 519 -6.49 4.19 24.58
N ILE A 520 -6.93 5.27 23.94
CA ILE A 520 -7.49 6.45 24.60
C ILE A 520 -8.97 6.19 24.81
N VAL A 521 -9.46 6.37 26.03
CA VAL A 521 -10.89 6.21 26.38
C VAL A 521 -11.45 7.48 27.02
N SER A 522 -12.76 7.68 26.89
CA SER A 522 -13.48 8.77 27.55
C SER A 522 -14.75 8.26 28.21
N ASP A 523 -15.00 8.69 29.45
CA ASP A 523 -16.26 8.46 30.18
C ASP A 523 -17.30 9.57 29.93
N GLY A 524 -17.03 10.47 28.98
CA GLY A 524 -17.85 11.66 28.69
C GLY A 524 -17.41 12.91 29.44
N LYS A 525 -16.60 12.77 30.51
CA LYS A 525 -16.08 13.88 31.32
C LYS A 525 -14.56 13.95 31.31
N ASN A 526 -13.90 12.81 31.35
CA ASN A 526 -12.45 12.67 31.51
C ASN A 526 -11.88 11.77 30.42
N ILE A 527 -10.59 11.98 30.13
CA ILE A 527 -9.82 11.16 29.20
C ILE A 527 -8.81 10.31 29.97
N PHE A 528 -8.69 9.04 29.58
CA PHE A 528 -7.74 8.08 30.14
C PHE A 528 -6.98 7.34 29.04
N ILE A 529 -5.79 6.84 29.38
CA ILE A 529 -5.05 5.89 28.55
C ILE A 529 -5.09 4.53 29.23
N ILE A 530 -5.53 3.52 28.50
CA ILE A 530 -5.44 2.11 28.88
C ILE A 530 -4.24 1.53 28.15
N LYS A 531 -3.32 0.92 28.90
CA LYS A 531 -2.19 0.14 28.38
C LYS A 531 -2.25 -1.28 28.91
N ASN A 532 -2.34 -2.26 28.03
CA ASN A 532 -2.33 -3.68 28.37
C ASN A 532 -3.33 -4.02 29.50
N GLY A 533 -4.46 -3.31 29.54
CA GLY A 533 -5.51 -3.48 30.56
C GLY A 533 -5.18 -2.88 31.92
N MET A 534 -4.27 -1.91 31.98
CA MET A 534 -4.07 -1.03 33.12
C MET A 534 -4.41 0.39 32.72
N ILE A 535 -5.23 1.07 33.53
CA ILE A 535 -5.45 2.50 33.39
C ILE A 535 -4.23 3.20 34.00
N LEU A 536 -3.43 3.88 33.18
CA LEU A 536 -2.12 4.40 33.60
C LEU A 536 -2.21 5.50 34.67
N ASN A 537 -3.36 6.15 34.82
CA ASN A 537 -3.54 7.31 35.70
C ASN A 537 -4.27 6.97 37.01
N ASN A 538 -4.40 5.68 37.37
CA ASN A 538 -5.09 5.24 38.58
C ASN A 538 -4.13 4.72 39.66
N GLN A 539 -2.98 5.36 39.83
CA GLN A 539 -2.23 5.26 41.09
C GLN A 539 -2.80 6.30 42.06
N GLN A 540 -3.84 5.87 42.80
CA GLN A 540 -4.19 6.49 44.08
C GLN A 540 -3.16 6.11 45.15
#